data_AF-A0A2G6JFY0-F1
#
_entry.id   AF-A0A2G6JFY0-F1
#
_cell.length_a   1.000
_cell.length_b   1.000
_cell.length_c   1.000
_cell.angle_alpha   90.00
_cell.angle_beta   90.00
_cell.angle_gamma   90.00
#
_symmetry.space_group_name_H-M   'P 1'
#
loop_
_entity.id
_entity.type
_entity.pdbx_description
1 polymer ?
#
loop_
_entity_poly.entity_id
_entity_poly.type
_entity_poly.pdbx_seq_one_letter_code
_entity_poly.pdbx_strand_id
1 'polypeptide(L)'
;MKDEQRCDRLLGELQIRYGLKQPFLARVRPIAENILTMDLPEGKRTELLEMLAETCQRDYSIRCATAAAQEAWQGFMDDLARIAEVLYRRRKQG
;
A
#
# COMPACT_ATOMS: atom_id res chain seq x y z
N MET A 1 -21.29 10.25 -19.39
CA MET A 1 -20.58 10.45 -18.10
C MET A 1 -19.33 11.23 -18.43
N LYS A 2 -19.06 12.35 -17.74
CA LYS A 2 -17.85 13.16 -18.00
C LYS A 2 -16.61 12.38 -17.51
N ASP A 3 -15.44 12.57 -18.12
CA ASP A 3 -14.23 11.81 -17.76
C ASP A 3 -13.77 12.04 -16.32
N GLU A 4 -14.04 13.23 -15.77
CA GLU A 4 -13.84 13.55 -14.35
C GLU A 4 -14.65 12.61 -13.43
N GLN A 5 -15.91 12.33 -13.76
CA GLN A 5 -16.76 11.40 -13.00
C GLN A 5 -16.29 9.94 -13.14
N ARG A 6 -15.72 9.57 -14.29
CA ARG A 6 -15.10 8.25 -14.49
C ARG A 6 -13.87 8.10 -13.62
N CYS A 7 -13.03 9.12 -13.58
CA CYS A 7 -11.82 9.15 -12.76
C CYS A 7 -12.18 9.06 -11.27
N ASP A 8 -13.13 9.87 -10.80
CA ASP A 8 -13.56 9.85 -9.40
C ASP A 8 -14.12 8.49 -8.97
N ARG A 9 -14.91 7.84 -9.83
CA ARG A 9 -15.41 6.49 -9.56
C ARG A 9 -14.25 5.49 -9.47
N LEU A 10 -13.35 5.48 -10.44
CA LEU A 10 -12.19 4.58 -10.46
C LEU A 10 -11.33 4.75 -9.21
N LEU A 11 -10.97 5.98 -8.87
CA LEU A 11 -10.15 6.28 -7.70
C LEU A 11 -10.89 5.91 -6.40
N GLY A 12 -12.20 6.13 -6.33
CA GLY A 12 -13.04 5.71 -5.21
C GLY A 12 -13.06 4.18 -5.03
N GLU A 13 -13.21 3.43 -6.12
CA GLU A 13 -13.15 1.97 -6.10
C GLU A 13 -11.78 1.46 -5.65
N LEU A 14 -10.70 2.01 -6.19
CA LEU A 14 -9.33 1.67 -5.80
C LEU A 14 -9.04 2.02 -4.34
N GLN A 15 -9.55 3.16 -3.86
CA GLN A 15 -9.45 3.58 -2.47
C GLN A 15 -10.13 2.57 -1.54
N ILE A 16 -11.38 2.20 -1.83
CA ILE A 16 -12.15 1.26 -1.02
C ILE A 16 -11.46 -0.11 -1.01
N ARG A 17 -11.01 -0.59 -2.18
CA ARG A 17 -10.47 -1.94 -2.33
C ARG A 17 -9.09 -2.12 -1.69
N TYR A 18 -8.22 -1.11 -1.77
CA TYR A 18 -6.81 -1.20 -1.36
C TYR A 18 -6.44 -0.27 -0.20
N GLY A 19 -7.42 0.40 0.42
CA GLY A 19 -7.20 1.34 1.51
C GLY A 19 -6.21 2.44 1.16
N LEU A 20 -6.29 2.96 -0.07
CA LEU A 20 -5.34 3.97 -0.57
C LEU A 20 -5.51 5.28 0.21
N LYS A 21 -4.40 5.86 0.65
CA LYS A 21 -4.40 7.13 1.38
C LYS A 21 -4.49 8.31 0.41
N GLN A 22 -5.06 9.43 0.86
CA GLN A 22 -5.22 10.64 0.04
C GLN A 22 -3.93 11.13 -0.64
N PRO A 23 -2.75 11.14 0.02
CA PRO A 23 -1.51 11.52 -0.65
C PRO A 23 -1.12 10.61 -1.83
N PHE A 24 -1.49 9.33 -1.79
CA PHE A 24 -1.26 8.40 -2.89
C PHE A 24 -2.27 8.63 -4.02
N LEU A 25 -3.56 8.76 -3.68
CA LEU A 25 -4.62 9.05 -4.65
C LEU A 25 -4.36 10.34 -5.43
N ALA A 26 -3.84 11.38 -4.77
CA ALA A 26 -3.46 12.63 -5.41
C ALA A 26 -2.37 12.46 -6.50
N ARG A 27 -1.45 11.48 -6.33
CA ARG A 27 -0.42 11.16 -7.33
C ARG A 27 -0.96 10.26 -8.46
N VAL A 28 -1.91 9.39 -8.14
CA VAL A 28 -2.53 8.47 -9.11
C VAL A 28 -3.52 9.19 -10.01
N ARG A 29 -4.24 10.18 -9.49
CA ARG A 29 -5.25 10.96 -10.22
C ARG A 29 -4.78 11.46 -11.60
N PRO A 30 -3.68 12.21 -11.75
CA PRO A 30 -3.26 12.71 -13.07
C PRO A 30 -2.94 11.57 -14.06
N ILE A 31 -2.50 10.40 -13.57
CA ILE A 31 -2.25 9.22 -14.42
C ILE A 31 -3.58 8.64 -14.91
N ALA A 32 -4.55 8.47 -14.01
CA ALA A 32 -5.88 7.98 -14.35
C ALA A 32 -6.60 8.93 -15.32
N GLU A 33 -6.52 10.25 -15.09
CA GLU A 33 -7.07 11.27 -15.99
C GLU A 33 -6.43 11.21 -17.37
N ASN A 34 -5.10 11.06 -17.45
CA ASN A 34 -4.40 10.92 -18.71
C ASN A 34 -4.86 9.67 -19.48
N ILE A 35 -4.91 8.50 -18.82
CA ILE A 35 -5.37 7.25 -19.46
C ILE A 35 -6.80 7.38 -20.01
N LEU A 36 -7.69 8.05 -19.27
CA LEU A 36 -9.09 8.23 -19.65
C LEU A 36 -9.28 9.23 -20.80
N THR A 37 -8.42 10.24 -20.91
CA THR A 37 -8.52 11.31 -21.91
C THR A 37 -7.70 11.06 -23.18
N MET A 38 -6.75 10.13 -23.14
CA MET A 38 -6.00 9.73 -24.33
C MET A 38 -6.92 9.13 -25.42
N ASP A 39 -6.62 9.50 -26.67
CA ASP A 39 -7.25 8.91 -27.86
C ASP A 39 -6.64 7.52 -28.12
N LEU A 40 -7.14 6.54 -27.37
CA LEU A 40 -6.74 5.14 -27.46
C LEU A 40 -7.95 4.26 -27.82
N PRO A 41 -7.73 3.18 -28.59
CA PRO A 41 -8.70 2.10 -28.69
C PRO A 41 -9.07 1.58 -27.29
N GLU A 42 -10.34 1.25 -27.07
CA GLU A 42 -10.84 0.86 -25.74
C GLU A 42 -10.03 -0.28 -25.11
N GLY A 43 -9.62 -1.29 -25.89
CA GLY A 43 -8.79 -2.39 -25.38
C GLY A 43 -7.46 -1.92 -24.79
N LYS A 44 -6.80 -0.92 -25.39
CA LYS A 44 -5.56 -0.35 -24.87
C LYS A 44 -5.76 0.52 -23.65
N ARG A 45 -6.89 1.24 -23.60
CA ARG A 45 -7.28 1.97 -22.38
C ARG A 45 -7.51 1.00 -21.22
N THR A 46 -8.21 -0.10 -21.45
CA THR A 46 -8.47 -1.12 -20.43
C THR A 46 -7.17 -1.72 -19.89
N GLU A 47 -6.24 -2.13 -20.77
CA GLU A 47 -4.91 -2.64 -20.36
C GLU A 47 -4.16 -1.66 -19.43
N LEU A 48 -4.20 -0.35 -19.74
CA LEU A 48 -3.55 0.67 -18.91
C LEU A 48 -4.25 0.87 -17.56
N LEU A 49 -5.58 0.83 -17.53
CA LEU A 49 -6.35 0.92 -16.29
C LEU A 49 -6.14 -0.31 -15.39
N GLU A 50 -6.01 -1.50 -15.98
CA GLU A 50 -5.65 -2.72 -15.26
C GLU A 50 -4.26 -2.62 -14.65
N MET A 51 -3.26 -2.16 -15.42
CA MET A 51 -1.91 -1.92 -14.92
C MET A 51 -1.89 -0.90 -13.76
N LEU A 52 -2.72 0.14 -13.83
CA LEU A 52 -2.89 1.11 -12.74
C LEU A 52 -3.46 0.44 -11.48
N ALA A 53 -4.48 -0.41 -11.64
CA ALA A 53 -5.09 -1.14 -10.54
C ALA A 53 -4.10 -2.13 -9.88
N GLU A 54 -3.31 -2.84 -10.68
CA GLU A 54 -2.25 -3.73 -10.20
C GLU A 54 -1.16 -2.95 -9.43
N THR A 55 -0.80 -1.76 -9.91
CA THR A 55 0.15 -0.89 -9.20
C THR A 55 -0.38 -0.49 -7.82
N CYS A 56 -1.65 -0.13 -7.73
CA CYS A 56 -2.32 0.19 -6.47
C CYS A 56 -2.37 -1.03 -5.52
N GLN A 57 -2.68 -2.21 -6.06
CA GLN A 57 -2.66 -3.46 -5.30
C GLN A 57 -1.27 -3.77 -4.76
N ARG A 58 -0.22 -3.55 -5.57
CA ARG A 58 1.17 -3.83 -5.17
C ARG A 58 1.65 -2.89 -4.08
N ASP A 59 1.30 -1.60 -4.16
CA ASP A 59 1.53 -0.64 -3.05
C ASP A 59 0.88 -1.13 -1.75
N TYR A 60 -0.39 -1.54 -1.80
CA TYR A 60 -1.08 -2.11 -0.65
C TYR A 60 -0.36 -3.32 -0.07
N SER A 61 0.00 -4.29 -0.90
CA SER A 61 0.73 -5.49 -0.47
C SER A 61 2.07 -5.15 0.20
N ILE A 62 2.82 -4.17 -0.33
CA ILE A 62 4.08 -3.72 0.27
C ILE A 62 3.84 -3.07 1.64
N ARG A 63 2.80 -2.25 1.77
CA ARG A 63 2.44 -1.65 3.07
C ARG A 63 2.09 -2.69 4.10
N CYS A 64 1.28 -3.69 3.74
CA CYS A 64 0.94 -4.80 4.62
C CYS A 64 2.18 -5.61 5.04
N ALA A 65 3.06 -5.95 4.09
CA ALA A 65 4.29 -6.69 4.37
C ALA A 65 5.23 -5.89 5.28
N THR A 66 5.34 -4.58 5.07
CA THR A 66 6.18 -3.69 5.89
C THR A 66 5.64 -3.56 7.31
N ALA A 67 4.31 -3.44 7.48
CA ALA A 67 3.68 -3.42 8.80
C ALA A 67 3.93 -4.73 9.55
N ALA A 68 3.72 -5.88 8.88
CA ALA A 68 3.99 -7.20 9.47
C ALA A 68 5.47 -7.36 9.84
N ALA A 69 6.39 -6.88 9.00
CA ALA A 69 7.82 -6.91 9.30
C ALA A 69 8.18 -6.05 10.51
N GLN A 70 7.56 -4.85 10.64
CA GLN A 70 7.77 -3.98 11.79
C GLN A 70 7.28 -4.64 13.09
N GLU A 71 6.11 -5.27 13.08
CA GLU A 71 5.58 -6.01 14.24
C GLU A 71 6.48 -7.18 14.64
N ALA A 72 6.96 -7.96 13.66
CA ALA A 72 7.89 -9.06 13.91
C ALA A 72 9.22 -8.58 14.51
N TRP A 73 9.76 -7.46 14.01
CA TRP A 73 10.97 -6.86 14.56
C TRP A 73 10.80 -6.37 15.98
N GLN A 74 9.66 -5.75 16.29
CA GLN A 74 9.35 -5.32 17.65
C GLN A 74 9.30 -6.54 18.59
N GLY A 75 8.59 -7.59 18.22
CA GLY A 75 8.50 -8.82 19.02
C GLY A 75 9.88 -9.47 19.26
N PHE A 76 10.73 -9.50 18.23
CA PHE A 76 12.09 -10.01 18.38
C PHE A 76 12.93 -9.18 19.38
N MET A 77 12.84 -7.85 19.34
CA MET A 77 13.57 -6.99 20.27
C MET A 77 13.05 -7.12 21.70
N ASP A 78 11.74 -7.26 21.88
CA ASP A 78 11.13 -7.50 23.19
C ASP A 78 11.61 -8.82 23.80
N ASP A 79 11.69 -9.87 22.97
CA ASP A 79 12.24 -11.16 23.39
C ASP A 79 13.71 -11.07 23.77
N LEU A 80 14.53 -10.35 22.99
CA LEU A 80 15.94 -10.11 23.32
C LEU A 80 16.08 -9.36 24.65
N ALA A 81 15.30 -8.31 24.88
CA ALA A 81 15.33 -7.55 26.12
C ALA A 81 14.99 -8.43 27.34
N ARG A 82 13.95 -9.26 27.22
CA ARG A 82 13.56 -10.22 28.25
C ARG A 82 14.67 -11.23 28.56
N ILE A 83 15.30 -11.80 27.54
CA ILE A 83 16.41 -12.74 27.71
C ILE A 83 17.60 -12.06 28.39
N ALA A 84 17.97 -10.86 27.94
CA ALA A 84 19.06 -10.08 28.52
C ALA A 84 18.83 -9.78 30.00
N GLU A 85 17.60 -9.41 30.37
CA GLU A 85 17.22 -9.17 31.76
C GLU A 85 17.37 -10.43 32.63
N VAL A 86 16.89 -11.58 32.15
CA VAL A 86 17.02 -12.87 32.86
C VAL A 86 18.49 -13.21 33.08
N LEU A 87 19.33 -13.07 32.04
CA LEU A 87 20.77 -13.35 32.13
C LEU A 87 21.47 -12.40 33.11
N TYR A 88 21.13 -11.11 33.08
CA TYR A 88 21.68 -10.12 33.99
C TYR A 88 21.32 -10.43 35.46
N ARG A 89 20.05 -10.75 35.74
CA ARG A 89 19.60 -11.12 37.10
C ARG A 89 20.32 -12.35 37.62
N ARG A 90 20.49 -13.39 36.78
CA ARG A 90 21.23 -14.61 37.14
C ARG A 90 22.69 -14.33 37.50
N ARG A 91 23.36 -13.46 36.73
CA ARG A 91 24.76 -13.08 36.98
C ARG A 91 24.95 -12.28 38.28
N LYS A 92 23.93 -11.55 38.73
CA LYS A 92 23.99 -10.76 39.97
C LYS A 92 23.74 -11.59 41.24
N GLN A 93 23.20 -12.80 41.09
CA GLN A 93 22.80 -13.68 42.21
C GLN A 93 23.76 -14.85 42.46
N GLY A 94 24.74 -15.09 41.58
CA GLY A 94 25.82 -16.08 41.77
C GLY A 94 27.16 -15.38 41.84
#